data_AF-A0A5J4STL4-F1
#
_entry.id   AF-A0A5J4STL4-F1
#
_cell.length_a   1.000
_cell.length_b   1.000
_cell.length_c   1.000
_cell.angle_alpha   90.00
_cell.angle_beta   90.00
_cell.angle_gamma   90.00
#
_symmetry.space_group_name_H-M   'P 1'
#
loop_
_entity.id
_entity.type
_entity.pdbx_description
1 polymer ?
#
loop_
_entity_poly.entity_id
_entity_poly.type
_entity_poly.pdbx_seq_one_letter_code
_entity_poly.pdbx_strand_id
1 'polypeptide(L)'
;MEKAKKIKCYSVRLESLREISEKAYKATAFDGSTAVIPKSMVFGEDLEIEKSDAYWIAAFILEKDDRNLQYSSKKVKWFDR
;
A
#
# COMPACT_ATOMS: atom_id res chain seq x y z
N MET A 1 -26.35 14.97 1.85
CA MET A 1 -25.64 13.74 1.42
C MET A 1 -24.15 14.03 1.54
N GLU A 2 -23.50 13.51 2.58
CA GLU A 2 -22.07 13.71 2.81
C GLU A 2 -21.31 12.83 1.81
N LYS A 3 -20.49 13.44 0.94
CA LYS A 3 -19.63 12.67 0.03
C LYS A 3 -18.62 11.92 0.89
N ALA A 4 -18.69 10.58 0.93
CA ALA A 4 -17.67 9.77 1.58
C ALA A 4 -16.29 10.21 1.09
N LYS A 5 -15.37 10.53 2.01
CA LYS A 5 -14.00 10.90 1.67
C LYS A 5 -13.29 9.67 1.13
N LYS A 6 -13.27 9.53 -0.20
CA LYS A 6 -12.55 8.46 -0.88
C LYS A 6 -11.05 8.59 -0.61
N ILE A 7 -10.40 7.45 -0.39
CA ILE A 7 -8.96 7.34 -0.21
C ILE A 7 -8.34 6.88 -1.52
N LYS A 8 -7.35 7.63 -2.02
CA LYS A 8 -6.54 7.25 -3.17
C LYS A 8 -5.54 6.19 -2.74
N CYS A 9 -5.51 5.06 -3.44
CA CYS A 9 -4.55 3.98 -3.21
C CYS A 9 -3.76 3.66 -4.48
N TYR A 10 -2.51 3.25 -4.30
CA TYR A 10 -1.68 2.66 -5.34
C TYR A 10 -1.65 1.14 -5.20
N SER A 11 -1.61 0.43 -6.33
CA SER A 11 -1.25 -0.98 -6.34
C SER A 11 0.26 -1.11 -6.21
N VAL A 12 0.71 -1.58 -5.06
CA VAL A 12 2.13 -1.72 -4.72
C VAL A 12 2.50 -3.19 -4.75
N ARG A 13 3.40 -3.54 -5.67
CA ARG A 13 3.99 -4.88 -5.73
C ARG A 13 5.07 -4.99 -4.66
N LEU A 14 5.00 -6.01 -3.83
CA LEU A 14 5.94 -6.24 -2.74
C LEU A 14 6.59 -7.60 -2.90
N GLU A 15 7.84 -7.68 -2.47
CA GLU A 15 8.52 -8.96 -2.25
C GLU A 15 7.94 -9.65 -1.01
N SER A 16 7.59 -8.88 0.02
CA SER A 16 6.84 -9.40 1.17
C SER A 16 6.08 -8.30 1.93
N LEU A 17 4.94 -8.69 2.50
CA LEU A 17 4.18 -7.88 3.47
C LEU A 17 4.00 -8.70 4.76
N ARG A 18 4.77 -8.39 5.79
CA ARG A 18 4.79 -9.18 7.04
C ARG A 18 4.20 -8.40 8.18
N GLU A 19 3.36 -9.05 8.98
CA GLU A 19 2.89 -8.47 10.24
C GLU A 19 4.04 -8.33 11.23
N ILE A 20 4.24 -7.13 11.76
CA ILE A 20 5.26 -6.86 12.79
C ILE A 20 4.66 -6.41 14.12
N SER A 21 3.39 -6.01 14.12
CA SER A 21 2.60 -5.73 15.31
C SER A 21 1.11 -5.79 14.98
N GLU A 22 0.26 -5.75 16.00
CA GLU A 22 -1.20 -5.69 15.84
C GLU A 22 -1.67 -4.56 14.92
N LYS A 23 -0.89 -3.47 14.82
CA LYS A 23 -1.27 -2.24 14.09
C LYS A 23 -0.42 -1.96 12.85
N ALA A 24 0.61 -2.76 12.56
CA ALA A 24 1.53 -2.46 11.47
C ALA A 24 2.06 -3.69 10.71
N TYR A 25 2.27 -3.47 9.41
CA TYR A 25 3.04 -4.34 8.53
C TYR A 25 4.41 -3.76 8.24
N LYS A 26 5.41 -4.63 8.02
CA LYS A 26 6.63 -4.31 7.30
C LYS A 26 6.45 -4.71 5.84
N ALA A 27 6.46 -3.72 4.95
CA ALA A 27 6.50 -3.92 3.51
C ALA A 27 7.96 -3.93 3.03
N THR A 28 8.29 -4.90 2.18
CA THR A 28 9.59 -5.01 1.51
C THR A 28 9.36 -5.01 0.00
N ALA A 29 9.99 -4.10 -0.73
CA ALA A 29 9.94 -4.07 -2.19
C ALA A 29 11.04 -4.95 -2.80
N PHE A 30 10.95 -5.22 -4.10
CA PHE A 30 11.90 -6.10 -4.81
C PHE A 30 13.33 -5.55 -4.90
N ASP A 31 13.53 -4.26 -4.66
CA ASP A 31 14.86 -3.64 -4.57
C ASP A 31 15.47 -3.71 -3.16
N GLY A 32 14.77 -4.32 -2.19
CA GLY A 32 15.17 -4.42 -0.80
C GLY A 32 14.82 -3.21 0.07
N SER A 33 14.22 -2.15 -0.49
CA SER A 33 13.69 -1.03 0.30
C SER A 33 12.53 -1.48 1.19
N THR A 34 12.38 -0.87 2.37
CA THR A 34 11.37 -1.30 3.35
C THR A 34 10.67 -0.14 4.04
N ALA A 35 9.39 -0.33 4.35
CA ALA A 35 8.59 0.63 5.08
C ALA A 35 7.63 -0.01 6.08
N VAL A 36 7.38 0.68 7.19
CA VAL A 36 6.35 0.30 8.17
C VAL A 36 5.02 0.93 7.77
N ILE A 37 4.05 0.12 7.37
CA ILE A 37 2.73 0.55 6.91
C ILE A 37 1.69 0.24 8.00
N PRO A 38 0.89 1.22 8.46
CA PRO A 38 -0.25 0.93 9.34
C PRO A 38 -1.24 -0.02 8.66
N LYS A 39 -1.78 -1.02 9.37
CA LYS A 39 -2.73 -1.97 8.76
C LYS A 39 -3.98 -1.28 8.20
N SER A 40 -4.44 -0.22 8.86
CA SER A 40 -5.58 0.60 8.41
C SER A 40 -5.36 1.33 7.09
N MET A 41 -4.13 1.32 6.56
CA MET A 41 -3.75 1.96 5.28
C MET A 41 -3.52 0.94 4.16
N VAL A 42 -3.77 -0.35 4.43
CA VAL A 42 -3.78 -1.43 3.45
C VAL A 42 -5.22 -1.84 3.22
N PHE A 43 -5.70 -1.72 1.99
CA PHE A 43 -7.10 -1.92 1.59
C PHE A 43 -7.36 -3.30 0.97
N GLY A 44 -6.41 -4.22 1.16
CA GLY A 44 -6.45 -5.58 0.62
C GLY A 44 -5.51 -5.79 -0.57
N GLU A 45 -5.60 -6.97 -1.14
CA GLU A 45 -4.78 -7.40 -2.28
C GLU A 45 -5.29 -6.83 -3.62
N ASP A 46 -4.37 -6.59 -4.54
CA ASP A 46 -4.67 -6.33 -5.94
C ASP A 46 -4.66 -7.64 -6.74
N LEU A 47 -5.81 -8.32 -6.71
CA LEU A 47 -6.04 -9.62 -7.36
C LEU A 47 -5.95 -9.57 -8.90
N GLU A 48 -5.84 -8.39 -9.52
CA GLU A 48 -5.60 -8.27 -10.95
C GLU A 48 -4.11 -8.45 -11.31
N ILE A 49 -3.21 -8.59 -10.33
CA ILE A 49 -1.79 -8.86 -10.54
C ILE A 49 -1.50 -10.34 -10.33
N GLU A 50 -1.22 -11.06 -11.40
CA GLU A 50 -1.00 -12.52 -11.34
C GLU A 50 0.47 -12.92 -11.09
N LYS A 51 1.43 -12.02 -11.33
CA LYS A 51 2.87 -12.34 -11.33
C LYS A 51 3.58 -12.12 -10.00
N SER A 52 2.94 -11.46 -9.05
CA SER A 52 3.55 -11.03 -7.79
C SER A 52 2.47 -10.61 -6.80
N ASP A 53 2.75 -10.74 -5.51
CA ASP A 53 1.88 -10.18 -4.49
C ASP A 53 1.82 -8.65 -4.62
N ALA A 54 0.60 -8.13 -4.67
CA ALA A 54 0.33 -6.70 -4.81
C ALA A 54 -0.78 -6.29 -3.86
N TYR A 55 -0.66 -5.09 -3.29
CA TYR A 55 -1.57 -4.59 -2.27
C TYR A 55 -1.99 -3.16 -2.57
N TRP A 56 -3.24 -2.84 -2.25
CA TRP A 56 -3.77 -1.48 -2.31
C TRP A 56 -3.35 -0.70 -1.08
N ILE A 57 -2.39 0.20 -1.22
CA ILE A 57 -1.84 0.99 -0.11
C ILE A 57 -2.17 2.47 -0.32
N ALA A 58 -2.60 3.15 0.76
CA ALA A 58 -2.96 4.57 0.72
C ALA A 58 -1.82 5.44 0.18
N ALA A 59 -2.11 6.24 -0.85
CA ALA A 59 -1.13 7.06 -1.55
C ALA A 59 -0.43 8.05 -0.62
N PHE A 60 -1.17 8.74 0.24
CA PHE A 60 -0.62 9.76 1.15
C PHE A 60 0.37 9.22 2.19
N ILE A 61 0.42 7.89 2.39
CA ILE A 61 1.39 7.21 3.26
C ILE A 61 2.67 6.86 2.49
N LEU A 62 2.56 6.63 1.18
CA LEU A 62 3.66 6.31 0.27
C LEU A 62 4.36 7.57 -0.25
N GLU A 63 3.63 8.66 -0.36
CA GLU A 63 4.12 9.96 -0.88
C GLU A 63 4.85 10.80 0.17
N LYS A 64 5.00 10.30 1.40
CA LYS A 64 5.77 11.02 2.42
C LYS A 64 7.27 10.96 2.12
N ASP A 65 7.97 12.06 2.31
CA ASP A 65 9.42 12.17 2.04
C ASP A 65 10.28 11.24 2.91
N ASP A 66 9.80 10.88 4.10
CA ASP A 66 10.48 9.94 5.00
C ASP A 66 10.26 8.46 4.63
N ARG A 67 9.58 8.19 3.51
CA ARG A 67 9.21 6.84 3.08
C ARG A 67 10.24 6.23 2.15
N ASN A 68 10.99 5.27 2.68
CA ASN A 68 11.96 4.49 1.91
C ASN A 68 11.35 3.18 1.38
N LEU A 69 10.40 3.27 0.45
CA LEU A 69 9.83 2.11 -0.24
C LEU A 69 9.71 2.42 -1.73
N GLN A 70 10.21 1.53 -2.58
CA GLN A 70 10.02 1.61 -4.02
C GLN A 70 8.62 1.14 -4.40
N TYR A 71 7.91 1.94 -5.20
CA TYR A 71 6.59 1.60 -5.71
C TYR A 71 6.31 2.27 -7.06
N SER A 72 5.22 1.87 -7.70
CA SER A 72 4.69 2.49 -8.92
C SER A 72 3.39 3.22 -8.60
N SER A 73 3.28 4.48 -9.01
CA SER A 73 2.04 5.27 -8.89
C SER A 73 1.08 5.12 -10.09
N LYS A 74 1.41 4.23 -11.04
CA LYS A 74 0.67 4.10 -12.32
C LYS A 74 -0.73 3.52 -12.16
N LYS A 75 -0.91 2.53 -11.27
CA LYS A 75 -2.19 1.85 -11.07
C LYS A 75 -2.86 2.39 -9.81
N VAL A 76 -4.01 3.03 -9.99
CA VAL A 76 -4.72 3.79 -8.96
C VAL A 76 -6.13 3.25 -8.78
N LYS A 77 -6.57 3.14 -7.53
CA LYS A 77 -7.97 2.86 -7.19
C LYS A 77 -8.40 3.75 -6.03
N TRP A 78 -9.68 4.14 -6.02
CA TRP A 78 -10.28 4.92 -4.94
C TRP A 78 -11.16 4.01 -4.10
N PHE A 79 -10.93 4.01 -2.80
CA PHE A 79 -11.71 3.24 -1.83
C PHE A 79 -12.59 4.19 -1.01
N ASP A 80 -13.84 3.79 -0.77
CA ASP A 80 -14.66 4.45 0.23
C ASP A 80 -14.09 4.14 1.63
N ARG A 81 -14.14 5.14 2.52
CA ARG A 81 -13.64 5.02 3.89
C ARG A 81 -14.77 4.75 4.86
#